data_AF-A0A7C3SP31-F1
#
_entry.id   AF-A0A7C3SP31-F1
#
_cell.length_a   1.000
_cell.length_b   1.000
_cell.length_c   1.000
_cell.angle_alpha   90.00
_cell.angle_beta   90.00
_cell.angle_gamma   90.00
#
_symmetry.space_group_name_H-M   'P 1'
#
loop_
_entity.id
_entity.type
_entity.pdbx_description
1 polymer ?
#
loop_
_entity_poly.entity_id
_entity_poly.type
_entity_poly.pdbx_seq_one_letter_code
_entity_poly.pdbx_strand_id
1 'polypeptide(L)'
;MSEIPLKPMGKEDIRKLELALILGTLLRPDVLEAIRTAEDKLTWLDSLIVAAGALARERAGYSLGKIAEELGRTEATIRNHLTGKTEAGRLVRGTYDNLVKSGGKLEVGFQLAESEEVERLRAKVSELEEKLKKTKEVLSSLLQSL
;
A
#
# COMPACT_ATOMS: atom_id res chain seq x y z
N MET A 1 -1.58 8.97 15.28
CA MET A 1 -2.42 8.19 14.34
C MET A 1 -3.35 7.34 15.19
N SER A 2 -4.66 7.36 14.89
CA SER A 2 -5.64 6.50 15.56
C SER A 2 -5.31 5.02 15.30
N GLU A 3 -5.34 4.21 16.34
CA GLU A 3 -5.16 2.75 16.26
C GLU A 3 -6.27 2.14 15.40
N ILE A 4 -5.92 1.20 14.51
CA ILE A 4 -6.90 0.59 13.61
C ILE A 4 -7.69 -0.48 14.38
N PRO A 5 -9.03 -0.45 14.35
CA PRO A 5 -9.84 -1.38 15.13
C PRO A 5 -9.83 -2.77 14.50
N LEU A 6 -9.07 -3.70 15.09
CA LEU A 6 -8.97 -5.10 14.64
C LEU A 6 -10.27 -5.90 14.77
N LYS A 7 -11.15 -5.45 15.68
CA LYS A 7 -12.53 -5.91 15.89
C LYS A 7 -13.44 -4.69 15.82
N PRO A 8 -13.77 -4.22 14.60
CA PRO A 8 -14.46 -2.96 14.42
C PRO A 8 -15.89 -2.97 14.95
N MET A 9 -16.28 -1.89 15.64
CA MET A 9 -17.62 -1.72 16.20
C MET A 9 -18.34 -0.58 15.48
N GLY A 10 -19.35 -0.93 14.69
CA GLY A 10 -20.13 0.04 13.93
C GLY A 10 -19.48 0.49 12.61
N LYS A 11 -20.19 1.33 11.88
CA LYS A 11 -19.86 1.66 10.47
C LYS A 11 -18.52 2.38 10.30
N GLU A 12 -18.16 3.26 11.22
CA GLU A 12 -16.92 4.04 11.13
C GLU A 12 -15.69 3.15 11.30
N ASP A 13 -15.70 2.28 12.30
CA ASP A 13 -14.61 1.35 12.55
C ASP A 13 -14.45 0.34 11.43
N ILE A 14 -15.56 -0.16 10.88
CA ILE A 14 -15.54 -1.06 9.72
C ILE A 14 -14.84 -0.36 8.55
N ARG A 15 -15.20 0.89 8.28
CA ARG A 15 -14.59 1.68 7.20
C ARG A 15 -13.10 1.97 7.47
N LYS A 16 -12.70 2.22 8.73
CA LYS A 16 -11.29 2.39 9.10
C LYS A 16 -10.49 1.12 8.84
N LEU A 17 -10.99 -0.04 9.27
CA LEU A 17 -10.33 -1.32 9.02
C LEU A 17 -10.29 -1.63 7.52
N GLU A 18 -11.38 -1.41 6.79
CA GLU A 18 -11.46 -1.60 5.34
C GLU A 18 -10.40 -0.76 4.60
N LEU A 19 -10.31 0.54 4.90
CA LEU A 19 -9.30 1.42 4.30
C LEU A 19 -7.88 1.02 4.67
N ALA A 20 -7.64 0.61 5.93
CA ALA A 20 -6.34 0.12 6.35
C ALA A 20 -5.93 -1.15 5.61
N LEU A 21 -6.88 -2.07 5.37
CA LEU A 21 -6.62 -3.30 4.60
C LEU A 21 -6.36 -3.01 3.12
N ILE A 22 -7.11 -2.09 2.52
CA ILE A 22 -6.89 -1.66 1.13
C ILE A 22 -5.49 -1.07 0.99
N LEU A 23 -5.19 -0.03 1.76
CA LEU A 23 -3.91 0.70 1.67
C LEU A 23 -2.74 -0.18 2.10
N GLY A 24 -2.88 -0.91 3.20
CA GLY A 24 -1.85 -1.81 3.69
C GLY A 24 -1.52 -2.94 2.73
N THR A 25 -2.50 -3.40 1.93
CA THR A 25 -2.24 -4.43 0.92
C THR A 25 -1.68 -3.82 -0.36
N LEU A 26 -2.28 -2.73 -0.86
CA LEU A 26 -1.85 -2.06 -2.10
C LEU A 26 -0.43 -1.55 -2.03
N LEU A 27 0.03 -1.11 -0.85
CA LEU A 27 1.35 -0.49 -0.68
C LEU A 27 2.45 -1.49 -0.38
N ARG A 28 2.15 -2.80 -0.39
CA ARG A 28 3.21 -3.81 -0.30
C ARG A 28 3.98 -3.89 -1.63
N PRO A 29 5.32 -3.96 -1.61
CA PRO A 29 6.12 -4.00 -2.84
C PRO A 29 5.75 -5.15 -3.78
N ASP A 30 5.50 -6.35 -3.23
CA ASP A 30 5.11 -7.53 -4.01
C ASP A 30 3.76 -7.34 -4.71
N VAL A 31 2.84 -6.63 -4.05
CA VAL A 31 1.51 -6.32 -4.59
C VAL A 31 1.57 -5.24 -5.66
N LEU A 32 2.36 -4.18 -5.45
CA LEU A 32 2.56 -3.13 -6.45
C LEU A 32 3.10 -3.69 -7.77
N GLU A 33 4.06 -4.61 -7.69
CA GLU A 33 4.63 -5.25 -8.88
C GLU A 33 3.61 -6.20 -9.56
N ALA A 34 2.83 -6.95 -8.78
CA ALA A 34 1.75 -7.77 -9.32
C ALA A 34 0.70 -6.92 -10.07
N ILE A 35 0.32 -5.76 -9.54
CA ILE A 35 -0.60 -4.83 -10.22
C ILE A 35 0.04 -4.26 -11.49
N ARG A 36 1.33 -3.92 -11.45
CA ARG A 36 2.03 -3.32 -12.59
C ARG A 36 2.04 -4.25 -13.80
N THR A 37 2.22 -5.55 -13.54
CA THR A 37 2.29 -6.61 -14.56
C THR A 37 0.93 -7.18 -14.97
N ALA A 38 -0.13 -6.96 -14.19
CA ALA A 38 -1.48 -7.43 -14.52
C ALA A 38 -2.02 -6.80 -15.80
N GLU A 39 -2.60 -7.63 -16.68
CA GLU A 39 -3.28 -7.19 -17.90
C GLU A 39 -4.53 -6.36 -17.57
N ASP A 40 -5.32 -6.79 -16.58
CA ASP A 40 -6.52 -6.10 -16.12
C ASP A 40 -6.39 -5.59 -14.68
N LYS A 41 -5.81 -4.40 -14.57
CA LYS A 41 -5.59 -3.69 -13.29
C LYS A 41 -6.88 -3.33 -12.58
N LEU A 42 -7.95 -3.05 -13.33
CA LEU A 42 -9.23 -2.63 -12.76
C LEU A 42 -9.92 -3.81 -12.08
N THR A 43 -9.99 -4.96 -12.75
CA THR A 43 -10.56 -6.19 -12.16
C THR A 43 -9.76 -6.65 -10.94
N TRP A 44 -8.43 -6.50 -11.00
CA TRP A 44 -7.56 -6.82 -9.87
C TRP A 44 -7.84 -5.90 -8.67
N LEU A 45 -7.93 -4.58 -8.91
CA LEU A 45 -8.23 -3.60 -7.87
C LEU A 45 -9.63 -3.81 -7.26
N ASP A 46 -10.65 -4.04 -8.09
CA ASP A 46 -12.01 -4.35 -7.65
C ASP A 46 -12.03 -5.58 -6.73
N SER A 47 -11.33 -6.65 -7.14
CA SER A 47 -11.20 -7.88 -6.34
C SER A 47 -10.55 -7.63 -4.97
N LEU A 48 -9.54 -6.75 -4.91
CA LEU A 48 -8.87 -6.38 -3.67
C LEU A 48 -9.78 -5.56 -2.75
N ILE A 49 -10.50 -4.58 -3.30
CA ILE A 49 -11.44 -3.75 -2.52
C ILE A 49 -12.56 -4.62 -1.94
N VAL A 50 -13.15 -5.52 -2.75
CA VAL A 50 -14.17 -6.45 -2.29
C VAL A 50 -13.63 -7.38 -1.19
N ALA A 51 -12.40 -7.90 -1.34
CA ALA A 51 -11.78 -8.74 -0.33
C ALA A 51 -11.56 -8.00 1.01
N ALA A 52 -11.08 -6.76 0.95
CA ALA A 52 -10.86 -5.91 2.13
C ALA A 52 -12.17 -5.55 2.83
N GLY A 53 -13.19 -5.15 2.06
CA GLY A 53 -14.51 -4.83 2.59
C GLY A 53 -15.20 -6.05 3.20
N ALA A 54 -15.01 -7.24 2.61
CA ALA A 54 -15.53 -8.50 3.13
C ALA A 54 -14.88 -8.85 4.47
N LEU A 55 -13.55 -8.79 4.55
CA LEU A 55 -12.82 -9.12 5.77
C LEU A 55 -13.15 -8.13 6.90
N ALA A 56 -13.23 -6.83 6.62
CA ALA A 56 -13.56 -5.83 7.63
C ALA A 56 -14.94 -6.09 8.29
N ARG A 57 -15.92 -6.51 7.49
CA ARG A 57 -17.27 -6.84 7.98
C ARG A 57 -17.33 -8.19 8.68
N GLU A 58 -16.57 -9.18 8.22
CA GLU A 58 -16.41 -10.46 8.94
C GLU A 58 -15.87 -10.20 10.35
N ARG A 59 -14.87 -9.33 10.49
CA ARG A 59 -14.32 -8.94 11.80
C ARG A 59 -15.26 -8.12 12.67
N ALA A 60 -16.27 -7.48 12.08
CA ALA A 60 -17.40 -6.87 12.79
C ALA A 60 -18.50 -7.87 13.18
N GLY A 61 -18.36 -9.15 12.84
CA GLY A 61 -19.33 -10.19 13.14
C GLY A 61 -20.52 -10.25 12.17
N TYR A 62 -20.42 -9.66 10.99
CA TYR A 62 -21.49 -9.75 10.00
C TYR A 62 -21.60 -11.17 9.43
N SER A 63 -22.82 -11.62 9.15
CA SER A 63 -23.05 -12.89 8.46
C SER A 63 -22.64 -12.81 6.98
N LEU A 64 -22.34 -13.95 6.37
CA LEU A 64 -21.93 -14.03 4.97
C LEU A 64 -22.95 -13.37 4.02
N GLY A 65 -24.25 -13.62 4.23
CA GLY A 65 -25.33 -13.03 3.44
C GLY A 65 -25.39 -11.50 3.56
N LYS A 66 -25.23 -10.96 4.77
CA LYS A 66 -25.20 -9.50 4.99
C LYS A 66 -23.99 -8.85 4.28
N ILE A 67 -22.84 -9.50 4.33
CA ILE A 67 -21.63 -9.01 3.64
C ILE A 67 -21.86 -9.01 2.12
N ALA A 68 -22.45 -10.08 1.58
CA ALA A 68 -22.76 -10.22 0.17
C ALA A 68 -23.74 -9.13 -0.31
N GLU A 69 -24.80 -8.88 0.46
CA GLU A 69 -25.76 -7.80 0.21
C GLU A 69 -25.10 -6.42 0.22
N GLU A 70 -24.35 -6.08 1.28
CA GLU A 70 -23.72 -4.75 1.41
C GLU A 70 -22.66 -4.47 0.35
N LEU A 71 -21.96 -5.50 -0.14
CA LEU A 71 -20.93 -5.36 -1.16
C LEU A 71 -21.44 -5.57 -2.59
N GLY A 72 -22.73 -5.91 -2.75
CA GLY A 72 -23.33 -6.19 -4.06
C GLY A 72 -22.70 -7.39 -4.77
N ARG A 73 -22.31 -8.44 -4.04
CA ARG A 73 -21.67 -9.66 -4.56
C ARG A 73 -22.43 -10.91 -4.12
N THR A 74 -22.11 -12.05 -4.73
CA THR A 74 -22.68 -13.33 -4.28
C THR A 74 -22.00 -13.82 -3.00
N GLU A 75 -22.71 -14.59 -2.17
CA GLU A 75 -22.11 -15.25 -1.00
C GLU A 75 -20.93 -16.16 -1.39
N ALA A 76 -20.98 -16.79 -2.57
CA ALA A 76 -19.89 -17.62 -3.07
C ALA A 76 -18.63 -16.79 -3.32
N THR A 77 -18.77 -15.62 -3.94
CA THR A 77 -17.67 -14.67 -4.14
C THR A 77 -17.07 -14.23 -2.81
N ILE A 78 -17.91 -13.78 -1.86
CA ILE A 78 -17.45 -13.35 -0.54
C ILE A 78 -16.74 -14.49 0.20
N ARG A 79 -17.32 -15.70 0.20
CA ARG A 79 -16.72 -16.89 0.82
C ARG A 79 -15.35 -17.19 0.23
N ASN A 80 -15.19 -17.08 -1.09
CA ASN A 80 -13.91 -17.35 -1.75
C ASN A 80 -12.83 -16.32 -1.35
N HIS A 81 -13.19 -15.03 -1.22
CA HIS A 81 -12.26 -14.02 -0.69
C HIS A 81 -11.92 -14.27 0.77
N LEU A 82 -12.92 -14.46 1.63
CA LEU A 82 -12.70 -14.71 3.06
C LEU A 82 -11.84 -15.95 3.26
N THR A 83 -12.13 -17.06 2.59
CA THR A 83 -11.35 -18.31 2.74
C THR A 83 -9.97 -18.29 2.08
N GLY A 84 -9.56 -17.18 1.43
CA GLY A 84 -8.26 -17.08 0.77
C GLY A 84 -8.11 -17.94 -0.49
N LYS A 85 -9.24 -18.35 -1.10
CA LYS A 85 -9.21 -19.06 -2.39
C LYS A 85 -8.78 -18.13 -3.53
N THR A 86 -9.18 -16.86 -3.46
CA THR A 86 -8.73 -15.83 -4.41
C THR A 86 -7.39 -15.23 -3.98
N GLU A 87 -6.63 -14.73 -4.96
CA GLU A 87 -5.35 -14.04 -4.69
C GLU A 87 -5.55 -12.80 -3.82
N ALA A 88 -6.52 -11.95 -4.18
CA ALA A 88 -6.92 -10.79 -3.38
C ALA A 88 -7.26 -11.17 -1.93
N GLY A 89 -7.99 -12.27 -1.73
CA GLY A 89 -8.33 -12.78 -0.40
C GLY A 89 -7.10 -13.19 0.42
N ARG A 90 -6.12 -13.86 -0.20
CA ARG A 90 -4.84 -14.22 0.45
C ARG A 90 -4.05 -12.99 0.86
N LEU A 91 -3.90 -12.04 -0.06
CA LEU A 91 -3.11 -10.82 0.17
C LEU A 91 -3.68 -9.98 1.30
N VAL A 92 -4.99 -9.72 1.27
CA VAL A 92 -5.70 -8.96 2.30
C VAL A 92 -5.64 -9.66 3.66
N ARG A 93 -5.79 -10.98 3.71
CA ARG A 93 -5.65 -11.76 4.94
C ARG A 93 -4.24 -11.64 5.53
N GLY A 94 -3.20 -11.74 4.69
CA GLY A 94 -1.82 -11.54 5.13
C GLY A 94 -1.59 -10.13 5.70
N THR A 95 -2.16 -9.10 5.08
CA THR A 95 -2.12 -7.73 5.59
C THR A 95 -2.82 -7.61 6.95
N TYR A 96 -4.00 -8.22 7.11
CA TYR A 96 -4.70 -8.25 8.40
C TYR A 96 -3.87 -8.95 9.48
N ASP A 97 -3.26 -10.10 9.18
CA ASP A 97 -2.45 -10.85 10.14
C ASP A 97 -1.22 -10.03 10.58
N ASN A 98 -0.59 -9.29 9.67
CA ASN A 98 0.48 -8.35 10.02
C ASN A 98 -0.03 -7.20 10.90
N LEU A 99 -1.20 -6.65 10.57
CA LEU A 99 -1.81 -5.59 11.38
C LEU A 99 -2.15 -6.07 12.80
N VAL A 100 -2.58 -7.33 12.96
CA VAL A 100 -2.79 -7.96 14.27
C VAL A 100 -1.48 -8.07 15.03
N LYS A 101 -0.40 -8.55 14.39
CA LYS A 101 0.94 -8.66 15.01
C LYS A 101 1.49 -7.31 15.46
N SER A 102 1.25 -6.25 14.68
CA SER A 102 1.67 -4.88 14.98
C SER A 102 0.72 -4.16 15.95
N GLY A 103 -0.30 -4.85 16.50
CA GLY A 103 -1.24 -4.27 17.44
C GLY A 103 -2.05 -3.11 16.85
N GLY A 104 -2.56 -3.27 15.62
CA GLY A 104 -3.38 -2.24 14.97
C GLY A 104 -2.58 -1.04 14.44
N LYS A 105 -1.24 -1.08 14.49
CA LYS A 105 -0.38 -0.10 13.84
C LYS A 105 -0.12 -0.50 12.41
N LEU A 106 -0.62 0.30 11.47
CA LEU A 106 -0.33 0.10 10.06
C LEU A 106 1.06 0.64 9.76
N GLU A 107 2.01 -0.27 9.64
CA GLU A 107 3.34 0.03 9.11
C GLU A 107 3.25 0.10 7.59
N VAL A 108 2.90 1.28 7.08
CA VAL A 108 3.01 1.55 5.65
C VAL A 108 4.47 1.82 5.35
N GLY A 109 5.20 0.78 4.97
CA GLY A 109 6.50 0.94 4.32
C GLY A 109 6.28 1.55 2.95
N PHE A 110 6.13 2.87 2.87
CA PHE A 110 6.20 3.60 1.60
C PHE A 110 7.67 3.65 1.16
N GLN A 111 8.26 2.49 0.95
CA GLN A 111 9.35 2.36 0.01
C GLN A 111 8.68 2.47 -1.36
N LEU A 112 8.37 3.71 -1.78
CA LEU A 112 8.62 4.02 -3.19
C LEU A 112 10.02 3.48 -3.39
N ALA A 113 10.18 2.38 -4.12
CA ALA A 113 11.49 1.94 -4.54
C ALA A 113 12.19 3.23 -4.98
N GLU A 114 13.27 3.63 -4.30
CA GLU A 114 14.12 4.68 -4.84
C GLU A 114 14.49 4.11 -6.19
N SER A 115 13.86 4.63 -7.24
CA SER A 115 14.07 4.07 -8.55
C SER A 115 15.56 4.22 -8.82
N GLU A 116 16.16 3.29 -9.56
CA GLU A 116 17.56 3.45 -10.00
C GLU A 116 17.77 4.85 -10.61
N GLU A 117 16.71 5.43 -11.20
CA GLU A 117 16.65 6.82 -11.66
C GLU A 117 16.85 7.85 -10.54
N VAL A 118 16.19 7.72 -9.39
CA VAL A 118 16.37 8.62 -8.24
C VAL A 118 17.80 8.54 -7.71
N GLU A 119 18.35 7.33 -7.57
CA GLU A 119 19.71 7.14 -7.08
C GLU A 119 20.75 7.69 -8.08
N ARG A 120 20.54 7.45 -9.38
CA ARG A 120 21.34 8.03 -10.46
C ARG A 120 21.26 9.56 -10.49
N LEU A 121 20.06 10.13 -10.30
CA LEU A 121 19.87 11.58 -10.26
C LEU A 121 20.56 12.20 -9.03
N ARG A 122 20.49 11.56 -7.86
CA ARG A 122 21.23 12.00 -6.66
C ARG A 122 22.74 12.00 -6.91
N ALA A 123 23.28 10.94 -7.51
CA ALA A 123 24.70 10.87 -7.87
C ALA A 123 25.09 11.99 -8.86
N LYS A 124 24.25 12.24 -9.87
CA LYS A 124 24.45 13.31 -10.87
C LYS A 124 24.45 14.69 -10.24
N VAL A 125 23.52 14.95 -9.31
CA VAL A 125 23.44 16.23 -8.58
C VAL A 125 24.70 16.45 -7.76
N SER A 126 25.16 15.44 -7.01
CA SER A 126 26.39 15.54 -6.21
C SER A 126 27.63 15.81 -7.07
N GLU A 127 27.76 15.13 -8.21
CA GLU A 127 28.86 15.36 -9.17
C GLU A 127 28.83 16.80 -9.73
N LEU A 128 27.65 17.31 -10.08
CA LEU A 128 27.48 18.67 -10.60
C LEU A 128 27.78 19.73 -9.54
N GLU A 129 27.37 19.53 -8.29
CA GLU A 129 27.67 20.43 -7.18
C GLU A 129 29.19 20.54 -6.94
N GLU A 130 29.91 19.42 -6.98
CA GLU A 130 31.36 19.42 -6.80
C GLU A 130 32.09 20.10 -7.97
N LYS A 131 31.65 19.87 -9.21
CA LYS A 131 32.17 20.58 -10.39
C LYS A 131 31.89 22.08 -10.31
N LEU A 132 30.69 22.48 -9.87
CA LEU A 132 30.32 23.88 -9.71
C LEU A 132 31.20 24.55 -8.65
N LYS A 133 31.46 23.86 -7.53
CA LYS A 133 32.35 24.33 -6.47
C LYS A 133 33.78 24.55 -7.00
N LYS A 134 34.37 23.55 -7.66
CA LYS A 134 35.73 23.67 -8.24
C LYS A 134 35.82 24.81 -9.26
N THR A 135 34.81 24.93 -10.13
CA THR A 135 34.78 26.01 -11.14
C THR A 135 34.72 27.38 -10.49
N LYS A 136 33.92 27.55 -9.43
CA LYS A 136 33.85 28.79 -8.66
C LYS A 136 35.16 29.13 -7.97
N GLU A 137 35.82 28.14 -7.37
CA GLU A 137 37.13 28.32 -6.72
C GLU A 137 38.20 28.76 -7.74
N VAL A 138 38.27 28.10 -8.90
CA VAL A 138 39.20 28.46 -9.98
C VAL A 138 38.92 29.87 -10.50
N LEU A 139 37.65 30.19 -10.77
CA LEU A 139 37.27 31.52 -11.26
C LEU A 139 37.59 32.62 -10.23
N SER A 140 37.34 32.36 -8.95
CA SER A 140 37.72 33.27 -7.86
C SER A 140 39.23 33.50 -7.81
N SER A 141 40.03 32.44 -7.96
CA SER A 141 41.49 32.56 -7.94
C SER A 141 42.02 33.35 -9.14
N LEU A 142 41.44 33.15 -10.33
CA LEU A 142 41.77 33.90 -11.53
C LEU A 142 41.42 35.39 -11.39
N LEU A 143 40.23 35.70 -10.86
CA LEU A 143 39.81 37.08 -10.63
C LEU A 143 40.65 37.80 -9.57
N GLN A 144 41.25 37.08 -8.62
CA GLN A 144 42.19 37.65 -7.64
C GLN A 144 43.60 37.83 -8.18
N SER A 145 43.94 37.15 -9.29
CA SER A 145 45.24 37.25 -9.95
C SER A 145 45.31 38.27 -11.10
N LEU A 146 44.19 38.93 -11.40
CA LEU A 146 44.02 40.03 -12.36
C LEU A 146 44.04 41.39 -11.64
#